data_AF-A0A953JD09-F1
#
_entry.id   AF-A0A953JD09-F1
#
_cell.length_a   1.000
_cell.length_b   1.000
_cell.length_c   1.000
_cell.angle_alpha   90.00
_cell.angle_beta   90.00
_cell.angle_gamma   90.00
#
_symmetry.space_group_name_H-M   'P 1'
#
loop_
_entity.id
_entity.type
_entity.pdbx_description
1 polymer ?
#
loop_
_entity_poly.entity_id
_entity_poly.type
_entity_poly.pdbx_seq_one_letter_code
_entity_poly.pdbx_strand_id
1 'polypeptide(L)' 'MAGRFRGAMHVEPDPERMLALALGYIDKAREALKLKKYEPGKFGTEKVLMDMAARREIEKSNKTHSGL' A
#
# COMPACT_ATOMS: atom_id res chain seq x y z
N MET A 1 18.21 -2.31 -19.67
CA MET A 1 19.06 -1.97 -18.51
C MET A 1 18.35 -2.43 -17.25
N ALA A 2 18.98 -3.30 -16.47
CA ALA A 2 18.43 -3.74 -15.18
C ALA A 2 18.24 -2.51 -14.27
N GLY A 3 17.00 -2.29 -13.82
CA GLY A 3 16.66 -1.13 -13.00
C GLY A 3 17.44 -1.17 -11.70
N ARG A 4 18.31 -0.19 -11.47
CA ARG A 4 19.02 0.01 -10.21
C ARG A 4 17.97 0.05 -9.09
N PHE A 5 18.06 -0.89 -8.15
CA PHE A 5 17.21 -0.89 -6.96
C PHE A 5 17.41 0.46 -6.25
N ARG A 6 16.32 1.22 -6.06
CA ARG A 6 16.38 2.59 -5.52
C ARG A 6 16.46 2.64 -3.99
N GLY A 7 16.45 1.49 -3.31
CA GLY A 7 16.61 1.40 -1.86
C GLY A 7 18.09 1.30 -1.48
N ALA A 8 18.60 2.25 -0.70
CA ALA A 8 19.89 2.13 -0.04
C ALA A 8 19.71 1.39 1.29
N MET A 9 20.57 0.41 1.57
CA MET A 9 20.59 -0.28 2.87
C MET A 9 21.38 0.59 3.86
N HIS A 10 20.69 1.11 4.87
CA HIS A 10 21.27 1.93 5.93
C HIS A 10 21.32 1.16 7.25
N VAL A 11 22.43 1.30 7.97
CA VAL A 11 22.58 0.78 9.33
C VAL A 11 22.68 1.99 10.26
N GLU A 12 21.67 2.20 11.09
CA GLU A 12 21.58 3.30 12.04
C GLU A 12 21.47 2.72 13.46
N PRO A 13 22.41 3.00 14.38
CA PRO A 13 22.39 2.47 15.73
C PRO A 13 21.34 3.16 16.62
N ASP A 14 20.94 4.38 16.31
CA ASP A 14 19.92 5.10 17.09
C ASP A 14 18.49 4.74 16.62
N PRO A 15 17.64 4.18 17.50
CA PRO A 15 16.30 3.75 17.10
C PRO A 15 15.40 4.88 16.58
N GLU A 16 15.50 6.08 17.16
CA GLU A 16 14.67 7.22 16.76
C GLU A 16 15.04 7.71 15.36
N ARG A 17 16.34 7.82 15.07
CA ARG A 17 16.83 8.13 13.71
C ARG A 17 16.49 7.06 12.70
N MET A 18 16.56 5.77 13.07
CA MET A 18 16.17 4.67 12.19
C MET A 18 14.71 4.82 11.75
N LEU A 19 13.81 5.09 12.70
CA LEU A 19 12.40 5.30 12.42
C LEU A 19 12.18 6.53 11.52
N ALA A 20 12.83 7.65 11.83
CA ALA A 20 12.72 8.87 11.03
C ALA A 20 13.19 8.65 9.58
N LEU A 21 14.30 7.94 9.39
CA LEU A 21 14.81 7.58 8.05
C LEU A 21 13.82 6.69 7.30
N ALA A 22 13.30 5.64 7.95
CA ALA A 22 12.34 4.72 7.35
C ALA A 22 11.07 5.45 6.87
N LEU A 23 10.48 6.30 7.72
CA LEU A 23 9.31 7.10 7.37
C LEU A 23 9.61 8.06 6.21
N GLY A 24 10.78 8.70 6.22
CA GLY A 24 11.21 9.58 5.12
C GLY A 24 11.34 8.87 3.77
N TYR A 25 11.81 7.62 3.74
CA TYR A 25 11.84 6.83 2.49
C TYR A 25 10.43 6.51 1.99
N ILE A 26 9.54 6.12 2.89
CA ILE A 26 8.15 5.80 2.55
C ILE A 26 7.47 7.04 1.94
N ASP A 27 7.60 8.21 2.54
CA ASP A 27 6.97 9.43 2.05
C ASP A 27 7.51 9.84 0.68
N LYS A 28 8.84 9.83 0.49
CA LYS A 28 9.44 10.11 -0.83
C LYS A 28 8.98 9.13 -1.90
N ALA A 29 8.86 7.85 -1.56
CA ALA A 29 8.34 6.84 -2.48
C ALA A 29 6.86 7.09 -2.82
N ARG A 30 6.03 7.44 -1.82
CA ARG A 30 4.62 7.81 -2.04
C ARG A 30 4.49 9.02 -2.95
N GLU A 31 5.29 10.06 -2.73
CA GLU A 31 5.31 11.26 -3.57
C GLU A 31 5.69 10.94 -5.01
N ALA A 32 6.76 10.18 -5.22
CA ALA A 32 7.19 9.74 -6.56
C ALA A 32 6.12 8.92 -7.29
N LEU A 33 5.36 8.11 -6.55
CA LEU A 33 4.25 7.30 -7.05
C LEU A 33 2.90 8.03 -7.07
N LYS A 34 2.86 9.31 -6.65
CA LYS A 34 1.63 10.11 -6.53
C LYS A 34 0.56 9.42 -5.67
N LEU A 35 0.97 8.64 -4.68
CA LEU A 35 0.08 8.03 -3.71
C LEU A 35 -0.37 9.08 -2.69
N LYS A 36 -1.63 8.98 -2.24
CA LYS A 36 -2.11 9.81 -1.12
C LYS A 36 -1.17 9.67 0.07
N LYS A 37 -0.98 10.74 0.86
CA LYS A 37 -0.22 10.64 2.11
C LYS A 37 -0.88 9.66 3.07
N TYR A 38 -0.09 9.12 3.99
CA TYR A 38 -0.68 8.31 5.05
C TYR A 38 -1.56 9.21 5.92
N GLU A 39 -2.80 8.77 6.16
CA GLU A 39 -3.72 9.42 7.08
C GLU A 39 -3.99 8.42 8.23
N PRO A 40 -3.71 8.81 9.48
CA PRO A 40 -4.01 7.98 10.65
C PRO A 40 -5.46 7.48 10.60
N GLY A 41 -5.65 6.17 10.79
CA GLY A 41 -6.97 5.52 10.74
C GLY A 41 -7.45 5.09 9.34
N LYS A 42 -6.75 5.42 8.24
CA LYS A 42 -7.09 4.91 6.90
C LYS A 42 -6.74 3.44 6.65
N PHE A 43 -5.87 2.84 7.47
CA PHE A 43 -5.71 1.38 7.51
C PHE A 43 -6.83 0.69 8.31
N GLY A 44 -7.81 1.44 8.82
CA GLY A 44 -8.85 1.01 9.75
C GLY A 44 -10.02 0.22 9.18
N THR A 45 -9.91 -0.35 7.98
CA THR A 45 -10.83 -1.43 7.58
C THR A 45 -10.06 -2.73 7.65
N GLU A 46 -10.27 -3.47 8.73
CA GLU A 46 -9.91 -4.87 8.82
C GLU A 46 -10.45 -5.57 7.56
N LYS A 47 -9.57 -6.06 6.68
CA LYS A 47 -10.01 -6.85 5.54
C LYS A 47 -10.45 -8.20 6.10
N VAL A 48 -11.73 -8.29 6.46
CA VAL A 48 -12.35 -9.57 6.78
C VAL A 48 -12.22 -10.45 5.53
N LEU A 49 -11.63 -11.62 5.70
CA LEU A 49 -11.54 -12.62 4.64
C LEU A 49 -12.98 -13.06 4.31
N MET A 50 -13.58 -12.48 3.27
CA MET A 50 -14.91 -12.87 2.82
C MET A 50 -14.89 -14.33 2.39
N ASP A 51 -15.86 -15.10 2.87
CA ASP A 51 -16.07 -16.47 2.42
C ASP A 51 -16.43 -16.53 0.93
N MET A 52 -16.45 -17.74 0.37
CA MET A 52 -16.71 -17.94 -1.05
C MET A 52 -18.13 -17.52 -1.47
N ALA A 53 -19.10 -17.51 -0.55
CA ALA A 53 -20.47 -17.09 -0.85
C ALA A 53 -20.56 -15.57 -0.95
N ALA A 54 -19.96 -14.85 0.00
CA ALA A 54 -19.85 -13.40 0.00
C ALA A 54 -19.12 -12.87 -1.24
N ARG A 55 -18.08 -13.57 -1.72
CA ARG A 55 -17.39 -13.23 -2.98
C ARG A 55 -18.30 -13.36 -4.21
N ARG A 56 -19.10 -14.43 -4.29
CA ARG A 56 -19.99 -14.68 -5.43
C ARG A 56 -21.10 -13.64 -5.56
N GLU A 57 -21.62 -13.11 -4.44
CA GLU A 57 -22.65 -12.07 -4.47
C GLU A 57 -22.10 -10.72 -4.96
N ILE A 58 -20.86 -10.38 -4.63
CA ILE A 58 -20.17 -9.19 -5.16
C ILE A 58 -19.90 -9.33 -6.67
N GLU A 59 -19.51 -10.52 -7.13
CA GLU A 59 -19.33 -10.78 -8.56
C GLU A 59 -20.64 -10.71 -9.35
N LYS A 60 -21.77 -11.14 -8.76
CA LYS A 60 -23.10 -10.99 -9.36
C LYS A 60 -23.50 -9.53 -9.51
N SER A 61 -23.27 -8.69 -8.49
CA SER A 61 -23.64 -7.27 -8.53
C SER A 61 -22.75 -6.45 -9.47
N ASN A 62 -21.50 -6.87 -9.69
CA ASN A 62 -20.54 -6.21 -10.58
C ASN A 62 -20.64 -6.64 -12.07
N LYS A 63 -21.63 -7.45 -12.47
CA LYS A 63 -21.94 -7.68 -13.90
C LYS A 63 -22.67 -6.48 -14.51
N THR A 64 -22.04 -5.32 -14.53
CA THR A 64 -22.54 -4.11 -15.21
C THR A 64 -21.84 -3.83 -16.54
N HIS A 65 -20.92 -4.70 -16.97
CA HIS A 65 -20.34 -4.67 -18.33
C HIS A 65 -20.54 -6.01 -19.02
N SER A 66 -21.81 -6.36 -19.28
CA SER A 66 -22.15 -7.25 -20.39
C SER A 66 -22.07 -6.45 -21.69
N GLY A 67 -20.92 -6.48 -22.36
CA GLY A 67 -20.78 -6.24 -23.80
C GLY A 67 -21.00 -4.82 -24.31
N LEU A 68 -19.90 -4.11 -24.54
CA LEU A 68 -19.60 -3.41 -25.79
C LEU A 68 -18.09 -3.55 -26.05
#